data_AF-A0A2E8S8X6-F1
#
_entry.id   AF-A0A2E8S8X6-F1
#
_cell.length_a   1.000
_cell.length_b   1.000
_cell.length_c   1.000
_cell.angle_alpha   90.00
_cell.angle_beta   90.00
_cell.angle_gamma   90.00
#
_symmetry.space_group_name_H-M   'P 1'
#
loop_
_entity.id
_entity.type
_entity.pdbx_description
1 polymer ?
#
loop_
_entity_poly.entity_id
_entity_poly.type
_entity_poly.pdbx_seq_one_letter_code
_entity_poly.pdbx_strand_id
1 'polypeptide(L)'
;MWPVRYIILYMEDLQDWIRAIEQTWIVRYPKQNLATFGITNIAYYVVTEPIYREIDQGGKEGVVRKGRVLAEKPTIITPTYALNLEGFRPEAYEYLRQISLNLGPQHPGILYKYKNEPENFEIVQGEPSEIAHNIANDLEKKEQDLSVVMVGVDEWWDVALLKFIYEFTSNSAATNFQEFSSRGLLKPQNSFDGAPKVVIDRIEKLFNTASSMEDRDNLKSELDRWGLFKHYESRFLSLYRQS
;
A
#
# COMPACT_ATOMS: atom_id res chain seq x y z
N MET A 1 -36.35 -17.74 10.06
CA MET A 1 -36.71 -16.45 9.45
C MET A 1 -35.74 -15.40 9.99
N TRP A 2 -34.56 -15.32 9.37
CA TRP A 2 -33.50 -14.36 9.73
C TRP A 2 -33.71 -13.06 8.94
N PRO A 3 -33.39 -11.88 9.48
CA PRO A 3 -34.11 -10.67 9.11
C PRO A 3 -33.49 -9.99 7.89
N VAL A 4 -34.33 -9.78 6.86
CA VAL A 4 -34.10 -8.95 5.67
C VAL A 4 -33.59 -7.53 6.00
N ARG A 5 -33.83 -7.07 7.24
CA ARG A 5 -33.39 -5.76 7.74
C ARG A 5 -31.87 -5.55 7.72
N TYR A 6 -31.07 -6.60 7.91
CA TYR A 6 -29.60 -6.49 7.82
C TYR A 6 -29.11 -6.27 6.38
N ILE A 7 -29.79 -6.85 5.39
CA ILE A 7 -29.39 -6.76 3.98
C ILE A 7 -29.67 -5.36 3.41
N ILE A 8 -30.73 -4.70 3.88
CA ILE A 8 -31.11 -3.36 3.42
C ILE A 8 -30.11 -2.29 3.92
N LEU A 9 -29.65 -2.39 5.18
CA LEU A 9 -28.63 -1.48 5.73
C LEU A 9 -27.30 -1.56 4.96
N TYR A 10 -26.85 -2.78 4.62
CA TYR A 10 -25.63 -2.98 3.82
C TYR A 10 -25.72 -2.41 2.38
N MET A 11 -26.93 -2.21 1.86
CA MET A 11 -27.15 -1.78 0.47
C MET A 11 -27.30 -0.25 0.36
N GLU A 12 -27.72 0.43 1.44
CA GLU A 12 -27.65 1.90 1.57
C GLU A 12 -26.20 2.35 1.80
N ASP A 13 -25.46 1.69 2.71
CA ASP A 13 -24.03 1.98 2.98
C ASP A 13 -23.17 1.91 1.71
N LEU A 14 -23.47 1.00 0.78
CA LEU A 14 -22.71 0.85 -0.47
C LEU A 14 -22.80 2.07 -1.39
N GLN A 15 -23.85 2.90 -1.31
CA GLN A 15 -23.96 4.12 -2.11
C GLN A 15 -23.20 5.30 -1.51
N ASP A 16 -23.09 5.37 -0.19
CA ASP A 16 -22.63 6.60 0.47
C ASP A 16 -21.11 6.76 0.41
N TRP A 17 -20.33 5.68 0.53
CA TRP A 17 -18.87 5.76 0.29
C TRP A 17 -18.54 6.05 -1.19
N ILE A 18 -19.37 5.60 -2.15
CA ILE A 18 -19.19 5.91 -3.58
C ILE A 18 -19.39 7.41 -3.80
N ARG A 19 -20.46 7.98 -3.24
CA ARG A 19 -20.69 9.44 -3.27
C ARG A 19 -19.55 10.19 -2.61
N ALA A 20 -19.03 9.70 -1.48
CA ALA A 20 -17.88 10.30 -0.82
C ALA A 20 -16.62 10.31 -1.71
N ILE A 21 -16.37 9.25 -2.49
CA ILE A 21 -15.27 9.22 -3.47
C ILE A 21 -15.47 10.26 -4.57
N GLU A 22 -16.69 10.38 -5.10
CA GLU A 22 -17.06 11.35 -6.13
C GLU A 22 -16.92 12.80 -5.63
N GLN A 23 -17.27 13.02 -4.37
CA GLN A 23 -17.16 14.31 -3.67
C GLN A 23 -15.76 14.56 -3.10
N THR A 24 -14.84 13.61 -3.19
CA THR A 24 -13.45 13.81 -2.73
C THR A 24 -12.61 14.36 -3.86
N TRP A 25 -11.92 15.47 -3.62
CA TRP A 25 -10.91 15.99 -4.55
C TRP A 25 -9.62 16.40 -3.83
N ILE A 26 -8.51 16.27 -4.57
CA ILE A 26 -7.19 16.64 -4.07
C ILE A 26 -6.94 18.11 -4.43
N VAL A 27 -6.74 18.94 -3.41
CA VAL A 27 -6.39 20.37 -3.57
C VAL A 27 -4.88 20.52 -3.81
N ARG A 28 -4.07 19.68 -3.15
CA ARG A 28 -2.62 19.65 -3.35
C ARG A 28 -2.14 18.21 -3.39
N TYR A 29 -1.51 17.83 -4.50
CA TYR A 29 -0.87 16.53 -4.68
C TYR A 29 0.61 16.58 -4.24
N PRO A 30 1.19 15.48 -3.73
CA PRO A 30 2.62 15.42 -3.47
C PRO A 30 3.46 15.72 -4.71
N LYS A 31 4.60 16.39 -4.55
CA LYS A 31 5.52 16.71 -5.65
C LYS A 31 6.50 15.58 -5.97
N GLN A 32 6.61 14.61 -5.06
CA GLN A 32 7.48 13.45 -5.18
C GLN A 32 6.63 12.19 -5.29
N ASN A 33 7.15 11.16 -5.96
CA ASN A 33 6.53 9.82 -6.05
C ASN A 33 6.93 8.94 -4.86
N LEU A 34 6.31 7.76 -4.75
CA LEU A 34 6.72 6.74 -3.80
C LEU A 34 8.17 6.31 -4.06
N ALA A 35 8.99 6.31 -3.02
CA ALA A 35 10.37 5.86 -3.10
C ALA A 35 10.47 4.38 -3.50
N THR A 36 11.26 4.07 -4.52
CA THR A 36 11.49 2.69 -4.98
C THR A 36 12.31 1.86 -3.99
N PHE A 37 13.27 2.50 -3.29
CA PHE A 37 14.27 1.80 -2.46
C PHE A 37 14.24 2.18 -0.99
N GLY A 38 13.21 2.90 -0.54
CA GLY A 38 13.06 3.38 0.83
C GLY A 38 11.60 3.50 1.25
N ILE A 39 11.39 3.94 2.48
CA ILE A 39 10.07 4.26 3.02
C ILE A 39 9.66 5.63 2.52
N THR A 40 8.39 5.81 2.18
CA THR A 40 7.80 7.14 1.90
C THR A 40 6.89 7.52 3.05
N ASN A 41 7.11 8.70 3.64
CA ASN A 41 6.33 9.18 4.77
C ASN A 41 5.52 10.42 4.36
N ILE A 42 4.23 10.22 4.08
CA ILE A 42 3.36 11.21 3.47
C ILE A 42 2.51 11.85 4.57
N ALA A 43 2.61 13.18 4.74
CA ALA A 43 1.66 13.89 5.61
C ALA A 43 0.34 14.13 4.87
N TYR A 44 -0.79 13.85 5.51
CA TYR A 44 -2.10 14.12 4.92
C TYR A 44 -2.90 15.13 5.74
N TYR A 45 -3.71 15.90 5.02
CA TYR A 45 -4.68 16.84 5.56
C TYR A 45 -6.00 16.57 4.85
N VAL A 46 -7.01 16.08 5.57
CA VAL A 46 -8.38 15.92 5.03
C VAL A 46 -9.25 16.99 5.67
N VAL A 47 -9.82 17.85 4.82
CA VAL A 47 -10.70 18.94 5.25
C VAL A 47 -12.13 18.60 4.86
N THR A 48 -13.05 18.70 5.82
CA THR A 48 -14.45 18.30 5.66
C THR A 48 -15.38 19.33 6.29
N GLU A 49 -16.67 19.34 5.91
CA GLU A 49 -17.69 20.04 6.69
C GLU A 49 -18.05 19.23 7.93
N PRO A 50 -18.30 19.85 9.10
CA PRO A 50 -18.73 19.12 10.28
C PRO A 50 -20.15 18.55 10.10
N ILE A 51 -20.37 17.32 10.57
CA ILE A 51 -21.67 16.62 10.45
C ILE A 51 -22.82 17.39 11.12
N TYR A 52 -22.52 18.15 12.20
CA TYR A 52 -23.52 18.91 12.94
C TYR A 52 -23.93 20.23 12.28
N ARG A 53 -23.39 20.59 11.11
CA ARG A 53 -23.68 21.85 10.42
C ARG A 53 -25.17 22.05 10.12
N GLU A 54 -25.94 20.98 9.95
CA GLU A 54 -27.38 21.08 9.73
C GLU A 54 -28.16 21.53 10.99
N ILE A 55 -27.54 21.41 12.17
CA ILE A 55 -28.16 21.65 13.48
C ILE A 55 -27.74 23.03 14.03
N ASP A 56 -26.53 23.49 13.72
CA ASP A 56 -25.99 24.77 14.22
C ASP A 56 -25.91 25.83 13.10
N GLN A 57 -26.62 26.95 13.27
CA GLN A 57 -26.59 28.11 12.35
C GLN A 57 -25.40 29.05 12.63
N GLY A 58 -24.44 28.61 13.45
CA GLY A 58 -23.14 29.27 13.62
C GLY A 58 -22.38 29.45 12.30
N GLY A 59 -21.30 30.22 12.34
CA GLY A 59 -20.45 30.50 11.16
C GLY A 59 -19.98 29.23 10.44
N LYS A 60 -19.55 29.39 9.18
CA LYS A 60 -19.03 28.29 8.38
C LYS A 60 -17.81 27.69 9.09
N GLU A 61 -17.83 26.39 9.36
CA GLU A 61 -16.75 25.65 10.02
C GLU A 61 -16.28 24.51 9.13
N GLY A 62 -15.00 24.15 9.27
CA GLY A 62 -14.40 22.97 8.65
C GLY A 62 -13.60 22.17 9.67
N VAL A 63 -13.64 20.85 9.54
CA VAL A 63 -12.84 19.92 10.34
C VAL A 63 -11.59 19.57 9.54
N VAL A 64 -10.41 19.80 10.11
CA VAL A 64 -9.12 19.45 9.52
C VAL A 64 -8.56 18.24 10.27
N ARG A 65 -8.53 17.07 9.61
CA ARG A 65 -7.88 15.87 10.12
C ARG A 65 -6.45 15.78 9.61
N LYS A 66 -5.51 15.55 10.51
CA LYS A 66 -4.08 15.44 10.23
C LYS A 66 -3.60 14.04 10.54
N GLY A 67 -2.59 13.60 9.79
CA GLY A 67 -1.90 12.36 10.08
C GLY A 67 -0.84 12.04 9.04
N ARG A 68 -0.32 10.82 9.10
CA ARG A 68 0.72 10.35 8.20
C ARG A 68 0.39 8.99 7.64
N VAL A 69 0.73 8.77 6.37
CA VAL A 69 0.73 7.46 5.74
C VAL A 69 2.17 7.07 5.49
N LEU A 70 2.58 5.97 6.11
CA LEU A 70 3.86 5.32 5.85
C LEU A 70 3.66 4.29 4.74
N ALA A 71 4.26 4.54 3.58
CA ALA A 71 4.43 3.54 2.55
C ALA A 71 5.77 2.83 2.79
N GLU A 72 5.72 1.54 3.10
CA GLU A 72 6.94 0.75 3.25
C GLU A 72 7.70 0.66 1.92
N LYS A 73 8.97 0.23 2.02
CA LYS A 73 9.77 -0.04 0.84
C LYS A 73 9.05 -1.06 -0.07
N PRO A 74 8.80 -0.73 -1.34
CA PRO A 74 8.14 -1.65 -2.26
C PRO A 74 8.89 -2.97 -2.39
N THR A 75 8.15 -4.08 -2.42
CA THR A 75 8.71 -5.43 -2.49
C THR A 75 8.33 -6.09 -3.81
N ILE A 76 9.29 -6.77 -4.45
CA ILE A 76 8.99 -7.57 -5.64
C ILE A 76 8.27 -8.85 -5.22
N ILE A 77 7.23 -9.21 -5.96
CA ILE A 77 6.50 -10.48 -5.85
C ILE A 77 6.37 -11.12 -7.25
N THR A 78 6.08 -12.41 -7.30
CA THR A 78 5.77 -13.13 -8.55
C THR A 78 4.50 -13.97 -8.38
N PRO A 79 3.88 -14.46 -9.47
CA PRO A 79 2.79 -15.42 -9.37
C PRO A 79 3.13 -16.65 -8.52
N THR A 80 4.34 -17.20 -8.64
CA THR A 80 4.81 -18.29 -7.76
C THR A 80 4.78 -17.87 -6.28
N TYR A 81 5.30 -16.68 -5.95
CA TYR A 81 5.24 -16.15 -4.60
C TYR A 81 3.81 -16.02 -4.09
N ALA A 82 2.92 -15.45 -4.90
CA ALA A 82 1.54 -15.19 -4.53
C ALA A 82 0.72 -16.48 -4.34
N LEU A 83 1.00 -17.53 -5.12
CA LEU A 83 0.33 -18.84 -5.02
C LEU A 83 0.64 -19.58 -3.71
N ASN A 84 1.75 -19.24 -3.05
CA ASN A 84 2.16 -19.81 -1.78
C ASN A 84 1.76 -18.95 -0.56
N LEU A 85 0.90 -17.95 -0.77
CA LEU A 85 0.29 -17.21 0.33
C LEU A 85 -0.85 -18.00 0.94
N GLU A 86 -1.09 -17.81 2.24
CA GLU A 86 -2.15 -18.49 2.98
C GLU A 86 -3.36 -17.57 3.21
N GLY A 87 -4.51 -18.16 3.55
CA GLY A 87 -5.70 -17.42 3.95
C GLY A 87 -6.64 -17.02 2.81
N PHE A 88 -6.40 -17.48 1.58
CA PHE A 88 -7.25 -17.20 0.42
C PHE A 88 -8.15 -18.38 0.05
N ARG A 89 -9.28 -18.08 -0.60
CA ARG A 89 -10.20 -19.10 -1.14
C ARG A 89 -9.67 -19.71 -2.45
N PRO A 90 -10.09 -20.93 -2.84
CA PRO A 90 -9.65 -21.60 -4.06
C PRO A 90 -9.69 -20.75 -5.34
N GLU A 91 -10.71 -19.90 -5.49
CA GLU A 91 -10.92 -19.04 -6.66
C GLU A 91 -9.82 -17.98 -6.80
N ALA A 92 -9.29 -17.46 -5.69
CA ALA A 92 -8.19 -16.49 -5.72
C ALA A 92 -6.89 -17.14 -6.23
N TYR A 93 -6.63 -18.39 -5.85
CA TYR A 93 -5.50 -19.14 -6.39
C TYR A 93 -5.69 -19.46 -7.88
N GLU A 94 -6.93 -19.66 -8.34
CA GLU A 94 -7.20 -19.84 -9.78
C GLU A 94 -6.86 -18.58 -10.57
N TYR A 95 -7.27 -17.41 -10.07
CA TYR A 95 -6.86 -16.14 -10.67
C TYR A 95 -5.33 -16.00 -10.76
N LEU A 96 -4.59 -16.33 -9.70
CA LEU A 96 -3.13 -16.30 -9.72
C LEU A 96 -2.51 -17.33 -10.70
N ARG A 97 -3.11 -18.52 -10.84
CA ARG A 97 -2.71 -19.51 -11.85
C ARG A 97 -2.90 -18.97 -13.27
N GLN A 98 -3.99 -18.27 -13.54
CA GLN A 98 -4.21 -17.63 -14.85
C GLN A 98 -3.16 -16.56 -15.16
N ILE A 99 -2.79 -15.73 -14.17
CA ILE A 99 -1.67 -14.78 -14.34
C ILE A 99 -0.36 -15.52 -14.63
N SER A 100 -0.07 -16.57 -13.86
CA SER A 100 1.13 -17.39 -14.05
C SER A 100 1.21 -18.01 -15.45
N LEU A 101 0.09 -18.45 -16.02
CA LEU A 101 0.02 -19.01 -17.37
C LEU A 101 0.23 -17.95 -18.45
N ASN A 102 -0.33 -16.75 -18.26
CA ASN A 102 -0.30 -15.69 -19.26
C ASN A 102 1.02 -14.92 -19.28
N LEU A 103 1.61 -14.65 -18.11
CA LEU A 103 2.81 -13.80 -17.97
C LEU A 103 4.06 -14.56 -17.56
N GLY A 104 3.91 -15.81 -17.09
CA GLY A 104 4.97 -16.65 -16.55
C GLY A 104 5.01 -16.69 -15.02
N PRO A 105 5.46 -17.80 -14.41
CA PRO A 105 5.43 -18.00 -12.95
C PRO A 105 6.32 -17.01 -12.18
N GLN A 106 7.41 -16.55 -12.78
CA GLN A 106 8.36 -15.60 -12.19
C GLN A 106 8.22 -14.18 -12.74
N HIS A 107 7.09 -13.85 -13.37
CA HIS A 107 6.83 -12.49 -13.83
C HIS A 107 6.81 -11.51 -12.64
N PRO A 108 7.67 -10.48 -12.60
CA PRO A 108 7.77 -9.59 -11.45
C PRO A 108 6.60 -8.62 -11.37
N GLY A 109 6.02 -8.49 -10.18
CA GLY A 109 5.11 -7.41 -9.78
C GLY A 109 5.65 -6.66 -8.57
N ILE A 110 5.06 -5.50 -8.26
CA ILE A 110 5.42 -4.70 -7.07
C ILE A 110 4.28 -4.76 -6.06
N LEU A 111 4.62 -5.12 -4.83
CA LEU A 111 3.74 -5.06 -3.67
C LEU A 111 4.09 -3.84 -2.81
N TYR A 112 3.10 -2.98 -2.59
CA TYR A 112 3.17 -1.88 -1.65
C TYR A 112 2.45 -2.25 -0.35
N LYS A 113 2.99 -1.80 0.77
CA LYS A 113 2.37 -1.91 2.09
C LYS A 113 2.27 -0.53 2.70
N TYR A 114 1.13 -0.26 3.31
CA TYR A 114 0.82 1.03 3.90
C TYR A 114 0.45 0.88 5.36
N LYS A 115 0.80 1.88 6.16
CA LYS A 115 0.35 2.05 7.54
C LYS A 115 -0.16 3.46 7.71
N ASN A 116 -1.39 3.59 8.20
CA ASN A 116 -1.97 4.87 8.58
C ASN A 116 -1.61 5.19 10.04
N GLU A 117 -1.14 6.41 10.28
CA GLU A 117 -0.79 6.96 11.59
C GLU A 117 -1.55 8.29 11.76
N PRO A 118 -2.84 8.23 12.19
CA PRO A 118 -3.61 9.43 12.44
C PRO A 118 -3.02 10.22 13.60
N GLU A 119 -3.03 11.56 13.47
CA GLU A 119 -2.59 12.48 14.51
C GLU A 119 -3.82 13.10 15.19
N ASN A 120 -4.03 14.41 15.08
CA ASN A 120 -5.14 15.13 15.66
C ASN A 120 -6.10 15.65 14.58
N PHE A 121 -7.23 16.19 15.06
CA PHE A 121 -8.08 17.04 14.25
C PHE A 121 -8.32 18.38 14.95
N GLU A 122 -8.67 19.39 14.17
CA GLU A 122 -9.04 20.71 14.66
C GLU A 122 -10.27 21.21 13.89
N ILE A 123 -11.11 21.99 14.58
CA ILE A 123 -12.24 22.69 13.97
C ILE A 123 -11.79 24.13 13.73
N VAL A 124 -11.93 24.58 12.50
CA VAL A 124 -11.47 25.90 12.05
C VAL A 124 -12.64 26.62 11.39
N GLN A 125 -12.72 27.94 11.60
CA GLN A 125 -13.68 28.78 10.91
C GLN A 125 -13.29 28.93 9.43
N GLY A 126 -14.28 28.83 8.54
CA GLY A 126 -14.14 28.92 7.09
C GLY A 126 -14.79 27.75 6.35
N GLU A 127 -14.90 27.88 5.03
CA GLU A 127 -15.35 26.76 4.19
C GLU A 127 -14.21 25.75 3.98
N PRO A 128 -14.50 24.45 3.89
CA PRO A 128 -13.46 23.42 3.70
C PRO A 128 -12.53 23.69 2.52
N SER A 129 -13.06 24.17 1.40
CA SER A 129 -12.26 24.51 0.22
C SER A 129 -11.27 25.63 0.52
N GLU A 130 -11.70 26.70 1.19
CA GLU A 130 -10.83 27.83 1.55
C GLU A 130 -9.75 27.40 2.55
N ILE A 131 -10.13 26.64 3.57
CA ILE A 131 -9.23 26.06 4.55
C ILE A 131 -8.18 25.17 3.86
N ALA A 132 -8.59 24.29 2.96
CA ALA A 132 -7.70 23.41 2.21
C ALA A 132 -6.70 24.18 1.34
N HIS A 133 -7.14 25.23 0.63
CA HIS A 133 -6.23 26.07 -0.16
C HIS A 133 -5.23 26.83 0.73
N ASN A 134 -5.65 27.30 1.91
CA ASN A 134 -4.77 27.94 2.87
C ASN A 134 -3.68 26.98 3.38
N ILE A 135 -4.07 25.75 3.75
CA ILE A 135 -3.13 24.70 4.15
C ILE A 135 -2.16 24.37 2.99
N ALA A 136 -2.67 24.20 1.77
CA ALA A 136 -1.85 23.92 0.60
C ALA A 136 -0.80 25.01 0.36
N ASN A 137 -1.18 26.29 0.46
CA ASN A 137 -0.28 27.42 0.30
C ASN A 137 0.79 27.49 1.42
N ASP A 138 0.44 27.15 2.65
CA ASP A 138 1.39 27.08 3.76
C ASP A 138 2.41 25.95 3.58
N LEU A 139 1.96 24.76 3.16
CA LEU A 139 2.82 23.62 2.86
C LEU A 139 3.77 23.90 1.69
N GLU A 140 3.31 24.69 0.71
CA GLU A 140 4.15 25.14 -0.40
C GLU A 140 5.28 26.04 0.07
N LYS A 141 4.99 27.02 0.93
CA LYS A 141 6.00 27.91 1.53
C LYS A 141 7.00 27.17 2.42
N LYS A 142 6.57 26.08 3.05
CA LYS A 142 7.39 25.22 3.92
C LYS A 142 8.12 24.10 3.16
N GLU A 143 8.02 24.07 1.83
CA GLU A 143 8.66 23.06 0.97
C GLU A 143 8.34 21.61 1.41
N GLN A 144 7.10 21.38 1.85
CA GLN A 144 6.65 20.06 2.28
C GLN A 144 6.22 19.23 1.06
N ASP A 145 7.19 18.68 0.33
CA ASP A 145 6.93 18.02 -0.96
C ASP A 145 6.15 16.70 -0.86
N LEU A 146 6.28 15.98 0.27
CA LEU A 146 5.57 14.73 0.56
C LEU A 146 4.35 14.97 1.46
N SER A 147 3.45 15.84 1.00
CA SER A 147 2.17 16.04 1.66
C SER A 147 1.01 16.24 0.70
N VAL A 148 -0.16 15.78 1.12
CA VAL A 148 -1.40 15.83 0.35
C VAL A 148 -2.45 16.63 1.13
N VAL A 149 -3.19 17.48 0.43
CA VAL A 149 -4.36 18.18 0.97
C VAL A 149 -5.59 17.78 0.18
N MET A 150 -6.60 17.28 0.86
CA MET A 150 -7.83 16.75 0.29
C MET A 150 -9.02 17.45 0.91
N VAL A 151 -10.07 17.63 0.12
CA VAL A 151 -11.42 17.91 0.62
C VAL A 151 -12.26 16.66 0.43
N GLY A 152 -13.06 16.30 1.44
CA GLY A 152 -13.91 15.11 1.40
C GLY A 152 -15.12 15.23 2.32
N VAL A 153 -15.74 14.08 2.60
CA VAL A 153 -16.92 13.96 3.46
C VAL A 153 -16.49 13.49 4.86
N ASP A 154 -17.04 14.09 5.90
CA ASP A 154 -16.58 13.91 7.30
C ASP A 154 -16.60 12.45 7.76
N GLU A 155 -17.70 11.75 7.50
CA GLU A 155 -17.90 10.34 7.90
C GLU A 155 -17.01 9.37 7.12
N TRP A 156 -16.49 9.79 5.96
CA TRP A 156 -15.76 8.96 4.99
C TRP A 156 -14.38 9.52 4.65
N TRP A 157 -13.77 10.27 5.58
CA TRP A 157 -12.48 10.91 5.38
C TRP A 157 -11.35 9.90 5.09
N ASP A 158 -11.46 8.68 5.61
CA ASP A 158 -10.53 7.59 5.41
C ASP A 158 -10.67 6.95 4.02
N VAL A 159 -11.88 6.94 3.46
CA VAL A 159 -12.13 6.58 2.06
C VAL A 159 -11.43 7.58 1.12
N ALA A 160 -11.46 8.88 1.43
CA ALA A 160 -10.70 9.89 0.69
C ALA A 160 -9.18 9.60 0.73
N LEU A 161 -8.66 9.21 1.89
CA LEU A 161 -7.26 8.83 2.06
C LEU A 161 -6.90 7.57 1.24
N LEU A 162 -7.75 6.55 1.26
CA LEU A 162 -7.55 5.32 0.47
C LEU A 162 -7.58 5.58 -1.04
N LYS A 163 -8.51 6.44 -1.51
CA LYS A 163 -8.56 6.90 -2.90
C LYS A 163 -7.22 7.54 -3.30
N PHE A 164 -6.71 8.45 -2.49
CA PHE A 164 -5.40 9.07 -2.72
C PHE A 164 -4.28 8.02 -2.75
N ILE A 165 -4.23 7.09 -1.79
CA ILE A 165 -3.20 6.03 -1.76
C ILE A 165 -3.22 5.21 -3.05
N TYR A 166 -4.40 4.85 -3.55
CA TYR A 166 -4.54 4.12 -4.81
C TYR A 166 -3.99 4.92 -6.01
N GLU A 167 -4.37 6.20 -6.11
CA GLU A 167 -3.91 7.09 -7.19
C GLU A 167 -2.39 7.30 -7.12
N PHE A 168 -1.85 7.54 -5.92
CA PHE A 168 -0.41 7.76 -5.70
C PHE A 168 0.42 6.51 -5.98
N THR A 169 -0.10 5.33 -5.62
CA THR A 169 0.50 4.04 -5.99
C THR A 169 0.53 3.88 -7.50
N SER A 170 -0.60 4.10 -8.17
CA SER A 170 -0.72 3.91 -9.61
C SER A 170 0.22 4.84 -10.39
N ASN A 171 0.32 6.10 -9.97
CA ASN A 171 1.21 7.09 -10.57
C ASN A 171 2.70 6.76 -10.35
N SER A 172 3.05 6.13 -9.24
CA SER A 172 4.45 5.78 -8.91
C SER A 172 4.88 4.42 -9.48
N ALA A 173 3.95 3.49 -9.71
CA ALA A 173 4.26 2.09 -10.01
C ALA A 173 5.13 1.91 -11.26
N ALA A 174 4.83 2.63 -12.35
CA ALA A 174 5.56 2.52 -13.60
C ALA A 174 7.04 2.97 -13.45
N THR A 175 7.26 4.12 -12.80
CA THR A 175 8.60 4.64 -12.53
C THR A 175 9.37 3.70 -11.60
N ASN A 176 8.75 3.23 -10.53
CA ASN A 176 9.42 2.33 -9.58
C ASN A 176 9.81 1.02 -10.27
N PHE A 177 8.95 0.47 -11.13
CA PHE A 177 9.26 -0.71 -11.92
C PHE A 177 10.45 -0.49 -12.87
N GLN A 178 10.49 0.66 -13.56
CA GLN A 178 11.61 1.03 -14.42
C GLN A 178 12.92 1.19 -13.63
N GLU A 179 12.87 1.76 -12.43
CA GLU A 179 14.04 1.88 -11.55
C GLU A 179 14.57 0.52 -11.08
N PHE A 180 13.70 -0.42 -10.71
CA PHE A 180 14.12 -1.80 -10.45
C PHE A 180 14.75 -2.44 -11.69
N SER A 181 14.11 -2.27 -12.86
CA SER A 181 14.57 -2.85 -14.12
C SER A 181 15.94 -2.31 -14.55
N SER A 182 16.14 -1.00 -14.52
CA SER A 182 17.38 -0.32 -14.92
C SER A 182 18.58 -0.71 -14.06
N ARG A 183 18.36 -1.01 -12.77
CA ARG A 183 19.39 -1.56 -11.87
C ARG A 183 19.65 -3.05 -12.08
N GLY A 184 18.97 -3.69 -13.02
CA GLY A 184 19.07 -5.11 -13.30
C GLY A 184 18.47 -6.01 -12.22
N LEU A 185 17.70 -5.43 -11.29
CA LEU A 185 17.11 -6.15 -10.15
C LEU A 185 16.00 -7.11 -10.60
N LEU A 186 15.35 -6.80 -11.72
CA LEU A 186 14.32 -7.65 -12.32
C LEU A 186 14.86 -8.65 -13.35
N LYS A 187 16.20 -8.70 -13.57
CA LYS A 187 16.78 -9.63 -14.54
C LYS A 187 16.51 -11.08 -14.10
N PRO A 188 15.87 -11.91 -14.95
CA PRO A 188 15.59 -13.29 -14.60
C PRO A 188 16.89 -14.07 -14.43
N GLN A 189 16.95 -14.91 -13.40
CA GLN A 189 18.10 -15.77 -13.13
C GLN A 189 17.79 -17.20 -13.60
N ASN A 190 18.39 -17.61 -14.72
CA ASN A 190 18.11 -18.90 -15.36
C ASN A 190 18.45 -20.10 -14.47
N SER A 191 19.43 -19.97 -13.58
CA SER A 191 19.79 -21.01 -12.60
C SER A 191 18.76 -21.19 -11.48
N PHE A 192 17.74 -20.32 -11.42
CA PHE A 192 16.72 -20.29 -10.38
C PHE A 192 15.32 -20.13 -11.00
N ASP A 193 15.05 -20.89 -12.07
CA ASP A 193 13.77 -20.92 -12.78
C ASP A 193 13.26 -19.55 -13.28
N GLY A 194 14.19 -18.61 -13.52
CA GLY A 194 13.87 -17.27 -13.98
C GLY A 194 13.46 -16.31 -12.87
N ALA A 195 13.65 -16.66 -11.59
CA ALA A 195 13.39 -15.77 -10.47
C ALA A 195 14.16 -14.43 -10.63
N PRO A 196 13.56 -13.28 -10.29
CA PRO A 196 14.24 -11.99 -10.40
C PRO A 196 15.51 -11.92 -9.54
N LYS A 197 16.58 -11.28 -10.05
CA LYS A 197 17.86 -11.13 -9.33
C LYS A 197 17.69 -10.62 -7.89
N VAL A 198 16.82 -9.64 -7.67
CA VAL A 198 16.59 -9.07 -6.33
C VAL A 198 16.05 -10.08 -5.31
N VAL A 199 15.32 -11.10 -5.78
CA VAL A 199 14.84 -12.20 -4.95
C VAL A 199 16.02 -13.06 -4.53
N ILE A 200 16.91 -13.40 -5.46
CA ILE A 200 18.12 -14.16 -5.18
C ILE A 200 19.01 -13.40 -4.19
N ASP A 201 19.26 -12.12 -4.43
CA ASP A 201 20.02 -11.26 -3.51
C ASP A 201 19.42 -11.23 -2.10
N ARG A 202 18.08 -11.29 -1.98
CA ARG A 202 17.38 -11.33 -0.69
C ARG A 202 17.55 -12.68 0.01
N ILE A 203 17.37 -13.79 -0.71
CA ILE A 203 17.58 -15.14 -0.17
C ILE A 203 19.02 -15.30 0.32
N GLU A 204 20.00 -14.83 -0.44
CA GLU A 204 21.42 -14.85 -0.03
C GLU A 204 21.67 -14.08 1.27
N LYS A 205 21.01 -12.93 1.44
CA LYS A 205 21.08 -12.19 2.71
C LYS A 205 20.45 -12.95 3.87
N LEU A 206 19.30 -13.59 3.66
CA LEU A 206 18.65 -14.40 4.68
C LEU A 206 19.53 -15.57 5.11
N PHE A 207 20.23 -16.22 4.18
CA PHE A 207 21.24 -17.24 4.51
C PHE A 207 22.34 -16.70 5.43
N ASN A 208 22.84 -15.50 5.15
CA ASN A 208 23.92 -14.89 5.95
C ASN A 208 23.46 -14.51 7.37
N THR A 209 22.18 -14.26 7.57
CA THR A 209 21.60 -13.91 8.87
C THR A 209 20.94 -15.07 9.59
N ALA A 210 20.88 -16.27 8.97
CA ALA A 210 20.18 -17.45 9.49
C ALA A 210 20.93 -18.13 10.65
N SER A 211 20.99 -17.46 11.80
CA SER A 211 21.75 -17.90 12.96
C SER A 211 20.92 -18.73 13.95
N SER A 212 19.71 -18.27 14.25
CA SER A 212 18.78 -18.90 15.19
C SER A 212 17.84 -19.90 14.49
N MET A 213 17.07 -20.66 15.28
CA MET A 213 16.01 -21.53 14.72
C MET A 213 14.94 -20.71 14.00
N GLU A 214 14.51 -19.59 14.60
CA GLU A 214 13.50 -18.71 14.02
C GLU A 214 13.95 -18.13 12.67
N ASP A 215 15.22 -17.74 12.55
CA ASP A 215 15.76 -17.24 11.27
C ASP A 215 15.76 -18.33 10.19
N ARG A 216 16.06 -19.58 10.56
CA ARG A 216 16.04 -20.73 9.64
C ARG A 216 14.63 -21.06 9.19
N ASP A 217 13.65 -21.01 10.09
CA ASP A 217 12.24 -21.23 9.76
C ASP A 217 11.68 -20.14 8.84
N ASN A 218 12.09 -18.88 9.07
CA ASN A 218 11.78 -17.77 8.19
C ASN A 218 12.41 -17.96 6.80
N LEU A 219 13.71 -18.30 6.75
CA LEU A 219 14.40 -18.60 5.49
C LEU A 219 13.72 -19.75 4.73
N LYS A 220 13.32 -20.83 5.43
CA LYS A 220 12.58 -21.94 4.81
C LYS A 220 11.27 -21.45 4.21
N SER A 221 10.52 -20.68 4.97
CA SER A 221 9.24 -20.11 4.54
C SER A 221 9.39 -19.22 3.30
N GLU A 222 10.43 -18.38 3.26
CA GLU A 222 10.73 -17.56 2.08
C GLU A 222 11.16 -18.42 0.88
N LEU A 223 12.03 -19.42 1.07
CA LEU A 223 12.42 -20.35 0.00
C LEU A 223 11.22 -21.09 -0.60
N ASP A 224 10.27 -21.50 0.23
CA ASP A 224 9.05 -22.18 -0.21
C ASP A 224 8.13 -21.23 -0.96
N ARG A 225 7.90 -20.02 -0.43
CA ARG A 225 7.10 -18.99 -1.10
C ARG A 225 7.62 -18.72 -2.50
N TRP A 226 8.93 -18.54 -2.64
CA TRP A 226 9.57 -18.28 -3.92
C TRP A 226 9.68 -19.50 -4.84
N GLY A 227 9.34 -20.71 -4.36
CA GLY A 227 9.51 -21.96 -5.09
C GLY A 227 10.98 -22.34 -5.31
N LEU A 228 11.90 -21.80 -4.50
CA LEU A 228 13.35 -21.93 -4.68
C LEU A 228 13.99 -23.00 -3.79
N PHE A 229 13.23 -23.63 -2.88
CA PHE A 229 13.80 -24.57 -1.93
C PHE A 229 14.66 -25.66 -2.58
N LYS A 230 14.23 -26.26 -3.70
CA LYS A 230 14.99 -27.31 -4.40
C LYS A 230 16.39 -26.86 -4.84
N HIS A 231 16.54 -25.59 -5.24
CA HIS A 231 17.83 -25.03 -5.64
C HIS A 231 18.77 -24.79 -4.45
N TYR A 232 18.20 -24.60 -3.26
CA TYR A 232 18.93 -24.28 -2.03
C TYR A 232 18.96 -25.41 -1.00
N GLU A 233 18.31 -26.54 -1.25
CA GLU A 233 18.05 -27.60 -0.26
C GLU A 233 19.33 -28.06 0.44
N SER A 234 20.37 -28.39 -0.32
CA SER A 234 21.64 -28.87 0.24
C SER A 234 22.30 -27.83 1.16
N ARG A 235 22.24 -26.55 0.78
CA ARG A 235 22.79 -25.44 1.59
C ARG A 235 21.93 -25.15 2.80
N PHE A 236 20.61 -25.23 2.67
CA PHE A 236 19.69 -25.08 3.79
C PHE A 236 19.92 -26.17 4.85
N LEU A 237 20.02 -27.43 4.43
CA LEU A 237 20.29 -28.55 5.35
C LEU A 237 21.66 -28.46 6.03
N SER A 238 22.66 -27.81 5.41
CA SER A 238 23.97 -27.65 6.05
C SER A 238 23.94 -26.67 7.23
N LEU A 239 22.95 -25.78 7.34
CA LEU A 239 22.79 -24.88 8.49
C LEU A 239 22.54 -25.63 9.80
N TYR A 240 21.95 -26.83 9.74
CA TYR A 240 21.70 -27.69 10.90
C TYR A 240 22.86 -28.62 11.22
N ARG A 241 23.87 -28.71 10.34
CA ARG A 241 25.09 -29.51 10.58
C ARG A 241 26.20 -28.69 11.24
N GLN A 242 26.07 -27.36 11.22
CA GLN A 242 27.05 -26.41 11.77
C GLN A 242 26.62 -25.81 13.12
N SER A 243 25.49 -26.25 13.68
CA SER A 243 24.94 -25.81 14.97
C SER A 243 25.17 -26.82 16.08
#